data_AF-A0A2G5BA47-F1
#
_entry.id   AF-A0A2G5BA47-F1
#
_cell.length_a   1.000
_cell.length_b   1.000
_cell.length_c   1.000
_cell.angle_alpha   90.00
_cell.angle_beta   90.00
_cell.angle_gamma   90.00
#
_symmetry.space_group_name_H-M   'P 1'
#
loop_
_entity.id
_entity.type
_entity.pdbx_description
1 polymer ?
#
loop_
_entity_poly.entity_id
_entity_poly.type
_entity_poly.pdbx_seq_one_letter_code
_entity_poly.pdbx_strand_id
1 'polypeptide(L)' 'MLKGCIATCIVCIDDFAVGSKMRILPCGHNYHIECIDPWLTSKSSLCPLCK' A
#
# COMPACT_ATOMS: atom_id res chain seq x y z
N MET A 1 10.82 9.61 18.95
CA MET A 1 9.88 9.43 17.83
C MET A 1 10.14 8.07 17.22
N LEU A 2 9.55 7.01 17.78
CA LEU A 2 9.64 5.68 17.18
C LEU A 2 9.01 5.81 15.79
N LYS A 3 9.83 5.72 14.74
CA LYS A 3 9.36 5.52 13.38
C LYS A 3 8.67 4.16 13.37
N GLY A 4 7.40 4.12 13.76
CA GLY A 4 6.55 2.95 13.58
C GLY A 4 6.54 2.67 12.09
N CYS A 5 7.19 1.58 11.69
CA CYS A 5 7.05 1.03 10.35
C CYS A 5 5.56 0.96 10.08
N ILE A 6 5.06 1.69 9.07
CA ILE A 6 3.64 1.71 8.75
C ILE A 6 3.32 0.33 8.19
N ALA A 7 2.93 -0.58 9.08
CA ALA A 7 2.56 -1.95 8.79
C ALA A 7 1.07 -2.02 8.44
N THR A 8 0.53 -0.96 7.84
CA THR A 8 -0.90 -0.80 7.55
C THR A 8 -1.08 -0.38 6.10
N CYS A 9 -1.96 -1.07 5.37
CA CYS A 9 -2.38 -0.68 4.04
C CYS A 9 -3.34 0.51 4.13
N ILE A 10 -2.91 1.70 3.74
CA ILE A 10 -3.74 2.91 3.84
C ILE A 10 -4.98 2.90 2.94
N VAL A 11 -5.06 1.98 1.98
CA VAL A 11 -6.20 1.89 1.06
C VAL A 11 -7.38 1.21 1.74
N CYS A 12 -7.13 0.17 2.53
CA CYS A 12 -8.17 -0.53 3.30
C CYS A 12 -8.14 -0.18 4.80
N ILE A 13 -7.11 0.54 5.26
CA ILE A 13 -6.90 0.93 6.65
C ILE A 13 -6.79 -0.31 7.56
N ASP A 14 -6.10 -1.34 7.08
CA ASP A 14 -5.91 -2.62 7.77
C ASP A 14 -4.43 -3.01 7.81
N ASP A 15 -4.02 -3.74 8.84
CA ASP A 15 -2.64 -4.12 9.09
C ASP A 15 -2.19 -5.27 8.18
N PHE A 16 -0.90 -5.31 7.88
CA PHE A 16 -0.30 -6.43 7.15
C PHE A 16 -0.12 -7.62 8.11
N ALA A 17 -0.79 -8.73 7.81
CA ALA A 17 -0.61 -9.97 8.53
C ALA A 17 0.53 -10.81 7.93
N VAL A 18 1.01 -11.80 8.69
CA VAL A 18 1.93 -12.81 8.16
C VAL A 18 1.26 -13.53 6.99
N GLY A 19 1.92 -13.50 5.83
CA GLY A 19 1.39 -14.07 4.59
C GLY A 19 0.54 -13.11 3.75
N SER A 20 0.32 -11.86 4.18
CA SER A 20 -0.31 -10.84 3.35
C SER A 20 0.44 -10.65 2.04
N LYS A 21 -0.29 -10.70 0.93
CA LYS A 21 0.25 -10.41 -0.40
C LYS A 21 0.35 -8.90 -0.56
N MET A 22 1.58 -8.40 -0.59
CA MET A 22 1.87 -6.98 -0.69
C MET A 22 2.52 -6.62 -2.02
N ARG A 23 2.31 -5.38 -2.44
CA ARG A 23 3.02 -4.75 -3.55
C ARG A 23 3.70 -3.48 -3.05
N ILE A 24 4.99 -3.38 -3.36
CA ILE A 24 5.82 -2.21 -3.12
C ILE A 24 5.90 -1.43 -4.43
N LEU A 25 5.53 -0.16 -4.42
CA LEU A 25 5.67 0.71 -5.59
C LEU A 25 7.10 1.24 -5.71
N PRO A 26 7.52 1.78 -6.87
CA PRO A 26 8.88 2.32 -7.06
C PRO A 26 9.28 3.44 -6.07
N CYS A 27 8.30 4.13 -5.48
CA CYS A 27 8.52 5.12 -4.42
C CYS A 27 8.78 4.52 -3.02
N GLY A 28 8.66 3.20 -2.86
CA GLY A 28 8.87 2.49 -1.60
C GLY A 28 7.64 2.27 -0.72
N HIS A 29 6.46 2.78 -1.11
CA HIS A 29 5.23 2.56 -0.35
C HIS A 29 4.59 1.20 -0.61
N ASN A 30 4.02 0.62 0.44
CA ASN A 30 3.52 -0.75 0.50
C ASN A 30 1.99 -0.78 0.60
N TYR A 31 1.37 -1.73 -0.07
CA TYR A 31 -0.08 -1.92 -0.08
C TYR A 31 -0.42 -3.40 -0.25
N HIS A 32 -1.63 -3.82 0.16
CA HIS A 32 -2.16 -5.11 -0.26
C HIS A 32 -2.35 -5.14 -1.78
N ILE A 33 -1.99 -6.25 -2.43
CA ILE A 33 -2.13 -6.41 -3.90
C ILE A 33 -3.58 -6.15 -4.33
N GLU A 34 -4.53 -6.74 -3.61
CA GLU A 34 -5.97 -6.59 -3.88
C GLU A 34 -6.47 -5.15 -3.72
N CYS A 35 -5.78 -4.33 -2.93
CA CYS A 35 -6.13 -2.93 -2.73
C CYS A 35 -5.51 -2.01 -3.79
N ILE A 36 -4.23 -2.21 -4.12
CA ILE A 36 -3.50 -1.28 -4.98
C ILE A 36 -3.67 -1.57 -6.46
N ASP A 37 -3.85 -2.82 -6.87
CA ASP A 37 -3.96 -3.17 -8.30
C ASP A 37 -5.22 -2.56 -8.96
N PRO A 38 -6.41 -2.61 -8.35
CA PRO A 38 -7.58 -1.93 -8.87
C PRO A 38 -7.40 -0.40 -8.92
N TRP A 39 -6.69 0.17 -7.95
CA TRP A 39 -6.38 1.59 -7.95
C TRP A 39 -5.50 1.98 -9.13
N LEU A 40 -4.42 1.24 -9.36
CA LEU A 40 -3.46 1.50 -10.43
C LEU A 40 -4.06 1.33 -11.83
N THR A 41 -5.01 0.41 -11.97
CA THR A 41 -5.66 0.12 -13.26
C THR A 41 -6.86 1.03 -13.54
N SER A 42 -7.64 1.39 -12.52
CA SER A 42 -8.95 2.04 -12.71
C SER A 42 -9.00 3.50 -12.26
N LYS A 43 -8.06 3.95 -11.43
CA LYS A 43 -8.11 5.31 -10.83
C LYS A 43 -6.90 6.17 -11.18
N SER A 44 -5.68 5.68 -10.97
CA SER A 44 -4.46 6.44 -11.22
C SER A 44 -3.24 5.55 -11.17
N SER A 45 -2.29 5.74 -12.09
CA SER A 45 -0.96 5.10 -12.03
C SER A 45 -0.03 5.68 -10.96
N LEU A 46 -0.44 6.74 -10.25
CA LEU A 46 0.34 7.35 -9.18
C LEU A 46 0.07 6.69 -7.83
N CYS A 47 1.12 6.62 -7.01
CA CYS A 47 1.03 6.14 -5.64
C CYS A 47 0.05 7.01 -4.83
N PRO A 48 -0.92 6.41 -4.11
CA PRO A 48 -1.87 7.14 -3.27
C PRO A 48 -1.23 8.07 -2.23
N LEU A 49 -0.01 7.77 -1.76
CA LEU A 49 0.73 8.55 -0.76
C LEU A 49 1.68 9.59 -1.36
N CYS A 50 2.14 9.42 -2.61
CA CYS A 50 3.13 10.31 -3.22
C CYS A 50 2.54 11.38 -4.14
N LYS A 51 1.22 11.40 -4.32
CA LYS A 51 0.57 12.41 -5.18
C LYS A 51 1.14 13.80 -4.98
#